data_AF-A0A533XU91-F1
#
_entry.id   AF-A0A533XU91-F1
#
_cell.length_a   1.000
_cell.length_b   1.000
_cell.length_c   1.000
_cell.angle_alpha   90.00
_cell.angle_beta   90.00
_cell.angle_gamma   90.00
#
_symmetry.space_group_name_H-M   'P 1'
#
loop_
_entity.id
_entity.type
_entity.pdbx_description
1 polymer ?
#
loop_
_entity_poly.entity_id
_entity_poly.type
_entity_poly.pdbx_seq_one_letter_code
_entity_poly.pdbx_strand_id
1 'polypeptide(L)'
;MRHRRVILIVGLFLVFLGAPVGAARITNEPTGFNGYTWGASVAQLPGLTHVVDPKIGNPLPYVDVYEKPGEVLTLNGVTFSSVLYRFYKHQLGGIQLTYVGRENREKLIQWIEEQYGKLPPAERKQKQIEWHGESTVITLDYDVTTKLGWLWFTYLVLTPFDNSTTNTSGY
;
A
#
# COMPACT_ATOMS: atom_id res chain seq x y z
N MET A 1 -17.70 61.32 30.08
CA MET A 1 -16.37 60.77 29.77
C MET A 1 -16.45 59.26 29.98
N ARG A 2 -16.63 58.46 28.91
CA ARG A 2 -15.56 57.76 28.15
C ARG A 2 -14.77 56.79 29.05
N HIS A 3 -15.12 55.49 29.05
CA HIS A 3 -14.44 54.40 28.31
C HIS A 3 -13.77 53.46 29.36
N ARG A 4 -13.76 52.12 29.33
CA ARG A 4 -13.85 51.08 28.30
C ARG A 4 -14.31 49.78 29.01
N ARG A 5 -15.30 49.07 28.48
CA ARG A 5 -15.53 47.66 28.84
C ARG A 5 -14.56 46.80 28.03
N VAL A 6 -13.57 46.20 28.69
CA VAL A 6 -12.68 45.22 28.07
C VAL A 6 -13.47 43.91 27.98
N ILE A 7 -13.97 43.59 26.80
CA ILE A 7 -14.55 42.28 26.51
C ILE A 7 -13.36 41.38 26.11
N LEU A 8 -12.98 40.47 26.98
CA LEU A 8 -12.07 39.38 26.67
C LEU A 8 -12.81 38.40 25.75
N ILE A 9 -12.53 38.45 24.45
CA ILE A 9 -12.98 37.43 23.50
C ILE A 9 -12.02 36.24 23.66
N VAL A 10 -12.54 35.16 24.24
CA VAL A 10 -11.91 33.84 24.28
C VAL A 10 -11.84 33.32 22.85
N GLY A 11 -10.66 33.40 22.23
CA GLY A 11 -10.37 32.78 20.96
C GLY A 11 -10.11 31.29 21.15
N LEU A 12 -11.14 30.46 21.04
CA LEU A 12 -11.00 29.02 20.92
C LEU A 12 -10.37 28.72 19.55
N PHE A 13 -9.04 28.61 19.50
CA PHE A 13 -8.33 28.08 18.34
C PHE A 13 -8.68 26.59 18.22
N LEU A 14 -9.75 26.29 17.47
CA LEU A 14 -9.97 24.96 16.92
C LEU A 14 -8.84 24.70 15.92
N VAL A 15 -7.76 24.09 16.39
CA VAL A 15 -6.78 23.43 15.53
C VAL A 15 -7.51 22.22 14.94
N PHE A 16 -8.15 22.43 13.78
CA PHE A 16 -8.52 21.33 12.90
C PHE A 16 -7.19 20.71 12.43
N LEU A 17 -6.73 19.69 13.15
CA LEU A 17 -5.76 18.75 12.62
C LEU A 17 -6.46 18.07 11.44
N GLY A 18 -6.26 18.62 10.23
CA GLY A 18 -6.67 17.96 9.01
C GLY A 18 -6.02 16.59 9.00
N ALA A 19 -6.83 15.54 9.09
CA ALA A 19 -6.36 14.21 8.72
C ALA A 19 -5.84 14.31 7.28
N PRO A 20 -4.70 13.67 6.96
CA PRO A 20 -4.18 13.68 5.59
C PRO A 20 -5.30 13.23 4.65
N VAL A 21 -5.66 14.11 3.72
CA VAL A 21 -6.63 13.82 2.67
C VAL A 21 -5.93 12.85 1.72
N GLY A 22 -6.39 11.59 1.66
CA GLY A 22 -6.05 10.70 0.56
C GLY A 22 -5.62 9.27 0.89
N ALA A 23 -5.59 8.84 2.15
CA ALA A 23 -5.36 7.44 2.50
C ALA A 23 -5.97 7.03 3.85
N ALA A 24 -6.39 5.77 3.96
CA ALA A 24 -6.77 5.18 5.24
C ALA A 24 -5.55 4.90 6.11
N ARG A 25 -5.73 4.94 7.42
CA ARG A 25 -4.70 4.50 8.37
C ARG A 25 -4.79 3.00 8.60
N ILE A 26 -3.65 2.31 8.57
CA ILE A 26 -3.58 0.91 8.99
C ILE A 26 -3.76 0.83 10.51
N THR A 27 -4.72 0.03 10.98
CA THR A 27 -5.00 -0.18 12.40
C THR A 27 -4.29 -1.40 12.99
N ASN A 28 -3.89 -2.35 12.15
CA ASN A 28 -3.16 -3.55 12.52
C ASN A 28 -2.02 -3.77 11.53
N GLU A 29 -0.87 -3.18 11.82
CA GLU A 29 0.22 -3.14 10.85
C GLU A 29 0.86 -4.51 10.65
N PRO A 30 0.90 -5.03 9.40
CA PRO A 30 1.47 -6.34 9.14
C PRO A 30 3.00 -6.29 9.19
N THR A 31 3.60 -7.30 9.84
CA THR A 31 5.05 -7.55 9.82
C THR A 31 5.50 -8.37 8.61
N GLY A 32 4.57 -8.70 7.72
CA GLY A 32 4.72 -9.61 6.60
C GLY A 32 3.39 -9.90 5.94
N PHE A 33 3.39 -10.70 4.88
CA PHE A 33 2.17 -11.13 4.22
C PHE A 33 2.30 -12.57 3.73
N ASN A 34 1.21 -13.34 3.87
CA ASN A 34 1.12 -14.76 3.44
C ASN A 34 2.28 -15.66 3.95
N GLY A 35 2.73 -15.44 5.19
CA GLY A 35 3.83 -16.19 5.81
C GLY A 35 5.24 -15.71 5.46
N TYR A 36 5.37 -14.64 4.66
CA TYR A 36 6.64 -14.01 4.33
C TYR A 36 6.84 -12.75 5.16
N THR A 37 7.89 -12.70 5.98
CA THR A 37 8.19 -11.58 6.87
C THR A 37 9.00 -10.50 6.16
N TRP A 38 8.70 -9.23 6.43
CA TRP A 38 9.49 -8.10 5.94
C TRP A 38 10.96 -8.20 6.37
N GLY A 39 11.86 -7.85 5.46
CA GLY A 39 13.30 -7.93 5.72
C GLY A 39 13.90 -9.33 5.67
N ALA A 40 13.09 -10.38 5.49
CA ALA A 40 13.60 -11.74 5.32
C ALA A 40 14.57 -11.80 4.12
N SER A 41 15.69 -12.48 4.30
CA SER A 41 16.63 -12.71 3.22
C SER A 41 16.06 -13.74 2.25
N VAL A 42 16.32 -13.59 0.95
CA VAL A 42 15.94 -14.59 -0.06
C VAL A 42 16.45 -16.00 0.29
N ALA A 43 17.61 -16.10 0.95
CA ALA A 43 18.18 -17.39 1.38
C ALA A 43 17.33 -18.11 2.44
N GLN A 44 16.46 -17.39 3.15
CA GLN A 44 15.53 -17.94 4.16
C GLN A 44 14.20 -18.40 3.54
N LEU A 45 13.99 -18.16 2.25
CA LEU A 45 12.73 -18.38 1.53
C LEU A 45 12.93 -19.38 0.39
N PRO A 46 13.17 -20.67 0.70
CA PRO A 46 13.43 -21.68 -0.32
C PRO A 46 12.20 -21.88 -1.22
N GLY A 47 12.46 -22.15 -2.50
CA GLY A 47 11.42 -22.37 -3.52
C GLY A 47 11.01 -21.13 -4.30
N LEU A 48 11.57 -19.95 -3.97
CA LEU A 48 11.48 -18.78 -4.81
C LEU A 48 12.41 -18.91 -6.02
N THR A 49 11.91 -18.54 -7.20
CA THR A 49 12.65 -18.53 -8.47
C THR A 49 12.77 -17.11 -8.97
N HIS A 50 13.98 -16.69 -9.32
CA HIS A 50 14.25 -15.36 -9.85
C HIS A 50 13.58 -15.20 -11.23
N VAL A 51 12.90 -14.08 -11.44
CA VAL A 51 12.21 -13.77 -12.69
C VAL A 51 12.50 -12.33 -13.13
N VAL A 52 12.40 -12.09 -14.43
CA VAL A 52 12.39 -10.73 -14.96
C VAL A 52 11.00 -10.16 -14.77
N ASP A 53 10.92 -8.95 -14.22
CA ASP A 53 9.65 -8.24 -14.10
C ASP A 53 9.08 -7.96 -15.51
N PRO A 54 7.92 -8.53 -15.87
CA PRO A 54 7.37 -8.36 -17.22
C PRO A 54 6.89 -6.94 -17.50
N LYS A 55 6.74 -6.09 -16.47
CA LYS A 55 6.27 -4.71 -16.60
C LYS A 55 7.37 -3.66 -16.57
N ILE A 56 8.55 -4.02 -16.10
CA ILE A 56 9.68 -3.10 -16.04
C ILE A 56 10.69 -3.52 -17.11
N GLY A 57 10.75 -2.75 -18.20
CA GLY A 57 11.68 -3.03 -19.30
C GLY A 57 13.16 -2.96 -18.90
N ASN A 58 13.49 -2.27 -17.80
CA ASN A 58 14.84 -2.17 -17.24
C ASN A 58 14.81 -2.41 -15.71
N PRO A 59 15.43 -3.48 -15.19
CA PRO A 59 15.46 -3.75 -13.76
C PRO A 59 15.90 -2.54 -12.94
N LEU A 60 15.18 -2.25 -11.85
CA LEU A 60 15.60 -1.21 -10.91
C LEU A 60 16.90 -1.66 -10.21
N PRO A 61 17.88 -0.77 -9.99
CA PRO A 61 19.11 -1.12 -9.29
C PRO A 61 18.83 -1.75 -7.91
N TYR A 62 19.49 -2.86 -7.63
CA TYR A 62 19.39 -3.60 -6.37
C TYR A 62 17.99 -4.17 -6.05
N VAL A 63 17.12 -4.25 -7.06
CA VAL A 63 15.80 -4.89 -6.95
C VAL A 63 15.82 -6.20 -7.71
N ASP A 64 15.63 -7.28 -6.97
CA ASP A 64 15.44 -8.61 -7.52
C ASP A 64 13.96 -8.99 -7.40
N VAL A 65 13.43 -9.68 -8.41
CA VAL A 65 12.04 -10.12 -8.43
C VAL A 65 12.01 -11.64 -8.47
N TYR A 66 11.15 -12.21 -7.64
CA TYR A 66 10.98 -13.65 -7.52
C TYR A 66 9.51 -14.03 -7.59
N GLU A 67 9.25 -15.24 -8.02
CA GLU A 67 7.94 -15.89 -7.89
C GLU A 67 8.11 -17.24 -7.18
N LYS A 68 7.01 -17.80 -6.69
CA LYS A 68 6.98 -19.19 -6.23
C LYS A 68 6.24 -20.05 -7.25
N PRO A 69 6.93 -20.94 -7.99
CA PRO A 69 6.30 -21.75 -9.01
C PRO A 69 5.12 -22.57 -8.45
N GLY A 70 3.97 -22.49 -9.12
CA GLY A 70 2.76 -23.20 -8.74
C GLY A 70 2.03 -22.65 -7.50
N GLU A 71 2.45 -21.50 -6.97
CA GLU A 71 1.71 -20.85 -5.88
C GLU A 71 0.34 -20.39 -6.36
N VAL A 72 -0.69 -20.82 -5.63
CA VAL A 72 -2.06 -20.35 -5.79
C VAL A 72 -2.45 -19.61 -4.53
N LEU A 73 -2.62 -18.30 -4.64
CA LEU A 73 -3.07 -17.46 -3.55
C LEU A 73 -4.48 -16.97 -3.81
N THR A 74 -5.34 -17.12 -2.80
CA THR A 74 -6.74 -16.66 -2.84
C THR A 74 -7.06 -15.86 -1.59
N LEU A 75 -7.61 -14.66 -1.76
CA LEU A 75 -8.09 -13.82 -0.66
C LEU A 75 -9.55 -13.45 -0.89
N ASN A 76 -10.42 -13.69 0.11
CA ASN A 76 -11.85 -13.36 0.02
C ASN A 76 -12.52 -13.84 -1.29
N GLY A 77 -12.19 -15.06 -1.72
CA GLY A 77 -12.69 -15.64 -2.97
C GLY A 77 -12.10 -15.05 -4.26
N VAL A 78 -11.06 -14.22 -4.17
CA VAL A 78 -10.29 -13.68 -5.31
C VAL A 78 -9.02 -14.49 -5.46
N THR A 79 -8.93 -15.29 -6.52
CA THR A 79 -7.69 -16.00 -6.88
C THR A 79 -6.80 -15.09 -7.73
N PHE A 80 -5.55 -14.91 -7.31
CA PHE A 80 -4.59 -14.08 -8.02
C PHE A 80 -3.95 -14.85 -9.17
N SER A 81 -3.74 -14.15 -10.28
CA SER A 81 -3.10 -14.68 -11.50
C SER A 81 -1.58 -14.72 -11.41
N SER A 82 -0.99 -13.94 -10.51
CA SER A 82 0.47 -13.88 -10.27
C SER A 82 0.75 -13.29 -8.90
N VAL A 83 1.80 -13.78 -8.25
CA VAL A 83 2.36 -13.26 -7.00
C VAL A 83 3.86 -13.04 -7.24
N LEU A 84 4.30 -11.80 -7.07
CA LEU A 84 5.70 -11.41 -7.23
C LEU A 84 6.25 -10.88 -5.91
N TYR A 85 7.39 -11.41 -5.51
CA TYR A 85 8.15 -11.01 -4.33
C TYR A 85 9.30 -10.12 -4.77
N ARG A 86 9.39 -8.94 -4.18
CA ARG A 86 10.43 -7.95 -4.52
C ARG A 86 11.39 -7.80 -3.37
N PHE A 87 12.65 -8.02 -3.67
CA PHE A 87 13.74 -7.91 -2.73
C PHE A 87 14.55 -6.67 -3.08
N TYR A 88 14.76 -5.81 -2.09
CA TYR A 88 15.70 -4.70 -2.21
C TYR A 88 16.93 -5.04 -1.38
N LYS A 89 18.12 -4.97 -1.99
CA LYS A 89 19.39 -5.37 -1.34
C LYS A 89 19.30 -6.77 -0.69
N HIS A 90 18.70 -7.72 -1.40
CA HIS A 90 18.48 -9.13 -0.98
C HIS A 90 17.53 -9.34 0.20
N GLN A 91 16.76 -8.32 0.60
CA GLN A 91 15.79 -8.40 1.68
C GLN A 91 14.37 -8.12 1.17
N LEU A 92 13.39 -8.91 1.61
CA LEU A 92 12.01 -8.79 1.15
C LEU A 92 11.45 -7.41 1.55
N GLY A 93 11.09 -6.62 0.54
CA GLY A 93 10.59 -5.25 0.69
C GLY A 93 9.20 -5.04 0.09
N GLY A 94 8.71 -5.97 -0.73
CA GLY A 94 7.34 -5.88 -1.21
C GLY A 94 6.80 -7.16 -1.83
N ILE A 95 5.47 -7.26 -1.86
CA ILE A 95 4.73 -8.33 -2.51
C ILE A 95 3.67 -7.68 -3.40
N GLN A 96 3.66 -8.06 -4.67
CA GLN A 96 2.70 -7.62 -5.66
C GLN A 96 1.83 -8.80 -6.08
N LEU A 97 0.51 -8.61 -6.05
CA LEU A 97 -0.47 -9.58 -6.48
C LEU A 97 -1.27 -9.04 -7.65
N THR A 98 -1.42 -9.83 -8.71
CA THR A 98 -2.20 -9.43 -9.90
C THR A 98 -3.55 -10.13 -9.91
N TYR A 99 -4.63 -9.36 -9.98
CA TYR A 99 -6.00 -9.88 -10.08
C TYR A 99 -6.71 -9.34 -11.33
N VAL A 100 -7.82 -9.98 -11.69
CA VAL A 100 -8.63 -9.61 -12.86
C VAL A 100 -10.04 -9.25 -12.44
N GLY A 101 -10.60 -8.19 -13.02
CA GLY A 101 -12.00 -7.83 -12.92
C GLY A 101 -12.35 -6.88 -11.77
N ARG A 102 -13.28 -5.97 -12.04
CA ARG A 102 -13.75 -4.95 -11.10
C ARG A 102 -14.44 -5.54 -9.86
N GLU A 103 -15.15 -6.66 -10.00
CA GLU A 103 -15.81 -7.31 -8.85
C GLU A 103 -14.81 -7.80 -7.82
N ASN A 104 -13.66 -8.32 -8.28
CA ASN A 104 -12.59 -8.77 -7.41
C ASN A 104 -11.94 -7.59 -6.68
N ARG A 105 -11.85 -6.40 -7.30
CA ARG A 105 -11.44 -5.17 -6.61
C ARG A 105 -12.32 -4.90 -5.39
N GLU A 106 -13.64 -4.96 -5.54
CA GLU A 106 -14.56 -4.67 -4.41
C GLU A 106 -14.44 -5.70 -3.28
N LYS A 107 -14.27 -6.98 -3.62
CA LYS A 107 -13.99 -8.04 -2.63
C LYS A 107 -12.67 -7.79 -1.89
N LEU A 108 -11.64 -7.34 -2.61
CA LEU A 108 -10.35 -7.01 -2.00
C LEU A 108 -10.44 -5.76 -1.12
N ILE A 109 -11.18 -4.72 -1.52
CA ILE A 109 -11.44 -3.57 -0.65
C ILE A 109 -12.08 -4.03 0.65
N GLN A 110 -13.14 -4.85 0.58
CA GLN A 110 -13.80 -5.37 1.78
C GLN A 110 -12.81 -6.13 2.68
N TRP A 111 -12.02 -7.03 2.09
CA TRP A 111 -11.03 -7.81 2.83
C TRP A 111 -9.97 -6.93 3.49
N ILE A 112 -9.38 -5.97 2.77
CA ILE A 112 -8.39 -5.04 3.33
C ILE A 112 -9.02 -4.20 4.44
N GLU A 113 -10.26 -3.71 4.25
CA GLU A 113 -10.97 -2.93 5.25
C GLU A 113 -11.24 -3.70 6.55
N GLU A 114 -11.48 -5.01 6.45
CA GLU A 114 -11.69 -5.90 7.60
C GLU A 114 -10.39 -6.18 8.35
N GLN A 115 -9.26 -6.30 7.64
CA GLN A 115 -7.96 -6.64 8.23
C GLN A 115 -7.17 -5.43 8.73
N TYR A 116 -7.20 -4.33 7.99
CA TYR A 116 -6.25 -3.23 8.12
C TYR A 116 -6.91 -1.88 8.41
N GLY A 117 -8.23 -1.75 8.30
CA GLY A 117 -8.95 -0.54 8.67
C GLY A 117 -9.80 0.04 7.54
N LYS A 118 -10.88 0.75 7.91
CA LYS A 118 -11.88 1.23 6.97
C LYS A 118 -11.37 2.40 6.12
N LEU A 119 -11.77 2.42 4.85
CA LEU A 119 -11.56 3.58 3.99
C LEU A 119 -12.57 4.68 4.28
N PRO A 120 -12.16 5.95 4.20
CA PRO A 120 -13.09 7.05 4.00
C PRO A 120 -13.92 6.82 2.71
N PRO A 121 -15.24 7.08 2.71
CA PRO A 121 -16.10 6.84 1.55
C PRO A 121 -15.64 7.53 0.25
N ALA A 122 -14.96 8.67 0.36
CA ALA A 122 -14.43 9.40 -0.80
C ALA A 122 -13.25 8.67 -1.47
N GLU A 123 -12.43 7.96 -0.70
CA GLU A 123 -11.23 7.28 -1.20
C GLU A 123 -11.58 5.98 -1.94
N ARG A 124 -12.67 5.31 -1.55
CA ARG A 124 -13.13 4.05 -2.15
C ARG A 124 -13.35 4.12 -3.68
N LYS A 125 -13.61 5.31 -4.21
CA LYS A 125 -13.88 5.56 -5.64
C LYS A 125 -12.65 5.89 -6.47
N GLN A 126 -11.50 6.12 -5.82
CA GLN A 126 -10.25 6.42 -6.51
C GLN A 126 -9.76 5.19 -7.29
N LYS A 127 -9.00 5.39 -8.37
CA LYS A 127 -8.46 4.26 -9.17
C LYS A 127 -7.44 3.46 -8.36
N GLN A 128 -6.60 4.19 -7.64
CA GLN A 128 -5.62 3.73 -6.67
C GLN A 128 -6.14 4.07 -5.28
N ILE A 129 -6.06 3.11 -4.36
CA ILE A 129 -6.44 3.29 -2.97
C ILE A 129 -5.26 2.86 -2.10
N GLU A 130 -5.01 3.60 -1.02
CA GLU A 130 -3.92 3.29 -0.12
C GLU A 130 -4.35 3.21 1.33
N TRP A 131 -3.71 2.28 2.05
CA TRP A 131 -3.69 2.24 3.50
C TRP A 131 -2.26 2.43 3.97
N HIS A 132 -2.06 3.39 4.87
CA HIS A 132 -0.75 3.80 5.37
C HIS A 132 -0.56 3.38 6.83
N GLY A 133 0.47 2.58 7.08
CA GLY A 133 1.02 2.30 8.41
C GLY A 133 2.28 3.13 8.66
N GLU A 134 2.99 2.82 9.74
CA GLU A 134 4.27 3.45 10.09
C GLU A 134 5.40 3.04 9.14
N SER A 135 5.36 1.80 8.67
CA SER A 135 6.40 1.18 7.85
C SER A 135 5.86 0.36 6.68
N THR A 136 4.55 0.13 6.62
CA THR A 136 3.89 -0.60 5.52
C THR A 136 2.87 0.29 4.81
N VAL A 137 2.85 0.24 3.48
CA VAL A 137 1.75 0.76 2.67
C VAL A 137 1.10 -0.40 1.92
N ILE A 138 -0.24 -0.42 1.94
CA ILE A 138 -1.04 -1.34 1.13
C ILE A 138 -1.67 -0.51 0.01
N THR A 139 -1.39 -0.85 -1.24
CA THR A 139 -1.94 -0.15 -2.40
C THR A 139 -2.81 -1.09 -3.22
N LEU A 140 -4.03 -0.66 -3.55
CA LEU A 140 -4.94 -1.39 -4.43
C LEU A 140 -5.28 -0.56 -5.66
N ASP A 141 -4.85 -1.05 -6.82
CA ASP A 141 -5.03 -0.44 -8.12
C ASP A 141 -5.98 -1.24 -9.00
N TYR A 142 -6.65 -0.55 -9.92
CA TYR A 142 -7.42 -1.18 -10.99
C TYR A 142 -7.44 -0.35 -12.27
N ASP A 143 -7.07 -1.01 -13.37
CA ASP A 143 -7.14 -0.46 -14.72
C ASP A 143 -8.43 -0.90 -15.40
N VAL A 144 -9.29 0.07 -15.74
CA VAL A 144 -10.59 -0.18 -16.37
C VAL A 144 -10.51 -0.63 -17.83
N THR A 145 -9.39 -0.38 -18.50
CA THR A 145 -9.16 -0.71 -19.91
C THR A 145 -8.67 -2.14 -20.02
N THR A 146 -7.61 -2.51 -19.30
CA THR A 146 -7.03 -3.86 -19.31
C THR A 146 -7.79 -4.86 -18.44
N LYS A 147 -8.64 -4.36 -17.52
CA LYS A 147 -9.34 -5.15 -16.49
C LYS A 147 -8.41 -5.82 -15.47
N LEU A 148 -7.13 -5.46 -15.47
CA LEU A 148 -6.17 -5.92 -14.47
C LEU A 148 -6.15 -4.97 -13.29
N GLY A 149 -5.87 -5.52 -12.12
CA GLY A 149 -5.54 -4.74 -10.94
C GLY A 149 -4.35 -5.32 -10.20
N TRP A 150 -3.77 -4.51 -9.33
CA TRP A 150 -2.63 -4.86 -8.50
C TRP A 150 -2.96 -4.59 -7.05
N LEU A 151 -2.62 -5.54 -6.19
CA LEU A 151 -2.56 -5.35 -4.76
C LEU A 151 -1.08 -5.40 -4.36
N TRP A 152 -0.62 -4.37 -3.68
CA TRP A 152 0.74 -4.24 -3.20
C TRP A 152 0.76 -4.21 -1.68
N PHE A 153 1.70 -4.95 -1.11
CA PHE A 153 2.17 -4.74 0.25
C PHE A 153 3.61 -4.27 0.15
N THR A 154 3.89 -3.07 0.64
CA THR A 154 5.19 -2.42 0.48
C THR A 154 5.75 -2.06 1.85
N TYR A 155 6.95 -2.56 2.16
CA TYR A 155 7.68 -2.22 3.37
C TYR A 155 8.62 -1.05 3.10
N LEU A 156 8.24 0.14 3.60
CA LEU A 156 8.86 1.44 3.30
C LEU A 156 10.34 1.54 3.67
N VAL A 157 10.84 0.69 4.57
CA VAL A 157 12.26 0.68 4.94
C VAL A 157 13.12 0.03 3.84
N LEU A 158 12.53 -0.84 3.02
CA LEU A 158 13.22 -1.65 2.02
C LEU A 158 12.64 -1.44 0.61
N THR A 159 12.53 -0.18 0.19
CA THR A 159 12.16 0.19 -1.18
C THR A 159 13.30 0.88 -1.92
N PRO A 160 13.36 0.76 -3.25
CA PRO A 160 14.28 1.56 -4.07
C PRO A 160 13.84 3.03 -4.18
N PHE A 161 12.61 3.34 -3.79
CA PHE A 161 12.04 4.67 -3.81
C PHE A 161 12.26 5.36 -2.46
N ASP A 162 12.59 6.65 -2.51
CA ASP A 162 12.63 7.51 -1.34
C ASP A 162 11.19 7.71 -0.83
N ASN A 163 10.91 7.26 0.39
CA ASN A 163 9.62 7.42 1.05
C ASN A 163 9.56 8.69 1.91
N SER A 164 10.52 9.62 1.73
CA SER A 164 10.39 10.97 2.26
C SER A 164 9.14 11.62 1.65
N THR A 165 8.06 11.64 2.41
CA THR A 165 6.88 12.45 2.11
C THR A 165 7.27 13.92 2.23
N THR A 166 7.96 14.46 1.24
CA THR A 166 8.08 15.90 1.02
C THR A 166 8.16 16.16 -0.48
N ASN A 167 7.09 15.82 -1.20
CA ASN A 167 6.79 16.57 -2.42
C ASN A 167 5.28 16.68 -2.68
N THR A 168 4.61 17.49 -1.86
CA THR A 168 3.45 18.26 -2.32
C THR A 168 3.95 19.57 -2.90
N SER A 169 4.53 19.52 -4.10
CA SER A 169 4.61 20.70 -4.98
C SER A 169 4.67 20.29 -6.44
N GLY A 170 3.61 20.64 -7.17
CA GLY A 170 3.57 20.72 -8.64
C GLY A 170 3.23 19.40 -9.33
N TYR A 171 1.97 19.20 -9.75
CA TYR A 171 1.40 19.72 -10.99
C TYR A 171 -0.11 19.91 -10.84
#